data_AF-A6G2T5-F1
#
_entry.id   AF-A6G2T5-F1
#
_cell.length_a   1.000
_cell.length_b   1.000
_cell.length_c   1.000
_cell.angle_alpha   90.00
_cell.angle_beta   90.00
_cell.angle_gamma   90.00
#
_symmetry.space_group_name_H-M   'P 1'
#
loop_
_entity.id
_entity.type
_entity.pdbx_description
1 polymer ?
#
loop_
_entity_poly.entity_id
_entity_poly.type
_entity_poly.pdbx_seq_one_letter_code
_entity_poly.pdbx_strand_id
1 'polypeptide(L)'
;MACFRGQLEIARTLGLPLTLHCVGAHGAMLELLRERPTPPSVLHAFSGSAEVGRQLVAMGHYLSFAGNLCIPGARKVVEAARSVPAERMLIETDAPDQTPPGRRPAPNEPAFVVDVAARLAEVRGESLESVAAQTWTNACRVFGLADDDLAARNE
;
A
#
# COMPACT_ATOMS: atom_id res chain seq x y z
N MET A 1 -11.76 2.77 -18.72
CA MET A 1 -10.34 3.04 -19.01
C MET A 1 -10.01 4.49 -19.33
N ALA A 2 -10.88 5.26 -20.01
CA ALA A 2 -10.62 6.69 -20.30
C ALA A 2 -10.31 7.53 -19.05
N CYS A 3 -11.13 7.41 -17.98
CA CYS A 3 -10.89 8.13 -16.72
C CYS A 3 -9.55 7.76 -16.06
N PHE A 4 -9.13 6.51 -16.16
CA PHE A 4 -7.85 6.08 -15.60
C PHE A 4 -6.68 6.70 -16.38
N ARG A 5 -6.69 6.62 -17.72
CA ARG A 5 -5.65 7.24 -18.56
C ARG A 5 -5.54 8.76 -18.35
N GLY A 6 -6.67 9.43 -18.14
CA GLY A 6 -6.72 10.86 -17.81
C GLY A 6 -6.06 11.17 -16.46
N GLN A 7 -6.34 10.39 -15.42
CA GLN A 7 -5.72 10.56 -14.10
C GLN A 7 -4.21 10.29 -14.12
N LEU A 8 -3.75 9.30 -14.91
CA LEU A 8 -2.32 9.08 -15.13
C LEU A 8 -1.63 10.33 -15.72
N GLU A 9 -2.30 11.00 -16.67
CA GLU A 9 -1.76 12.24 -17.26
C GLU A 9 -1.71 13.40 -16.25
N ILE A 10 -2.75 13.55 -15.45
CA ILE A 10 -2.82 14.59 -14.41
C ILE A 10 -1.69 14.38 -13.39
N ALA A 11 -1.53 13.16 -12.88
CA ALA A 11 -0.45 12.82 -11.95
C ALA A 11 0.94 13.10 -12.53
N ARG A 12 1.16 12.72 -13.80
CA ARG A 12 2.41 13.00 -14.51
C ARG A 12 2.66 14.49 -14.68
N THR A 13 1.63 15.26 -15.03
CA THR A 13 1.73 16.70 -15.25
C THR A 13 2.00 17.46 -13.96
N LEU A 14 1.37 17.04 -12.86
CA LEU A 14 1.50 17.68 -11.55
C LEU A 14 2.65 17.14 -10.70
N GLY A 15 3.27 16.04 -11.10
CA GLY A 15 4.31 15.37 -10.31
C GLY A 15 3.79 14.76 -9.01
N LEU A 16 2.48 14.48 -8.90
CA LEU A 16 1.85 13.97 -7.69
C LEU A 16 1.71 12.44 -7.73
N PRO A 17 1.82 11.76 -6.57
CA PRO A 17 1.56 10.33 -6.47
C PRO A 17 0.08 10.02 -6.72
N LEU A 18 -0.19 8.81 -7.21
CA LEU A 18 -1.53 8.24 -7.28
C LEU A 18 -1.75 7.24 -6.15
N THR A 19 -3.00 7.13 -5.70
CA THR A 19 -3.50 5.97 -4.96
C THR A 19 -4.28 5.10 -5.94
N LEU A 20 -3.68 3.97 -6.33
CA LEU A 20 -4.15 3.09 -7.37
C LEU A 20 -4.87 1.88 -6.77
N HIS A 21 -6.14 1.71 -7.14
CA HIS A 21 -6.93 0.54 -6.78
C HIS A 21 -7.01 -0.44 -7.97
N CYS A 22 -6.81 -1.73 -7.72
CA CYS A 22 -6.90 -2.75 -8.76
C CYS A 22 -7.40 -4.09 -8.22
N VAL A 23 -8.53 -4.55 -8.75
CA VAL A 23 -9.07 -5.89 -8.51
C VAL A 23 -9.32 -6.55 -9.87
N GLY A 24 -8.82 -7.77 -10.06
CA GLY A 24 -9.04 -8.55 -11.29
C GLY A 24 -8.41 -7.99 -12.58
N ALA A 25 -7.72 -6.85 -12.55
CA ALA A 25 -7.25 -6.14 -13.75
C ALA A 25 -5.75 -5.77 -13.74
N HIS A 26 -4.93 -6.49 -12.95
CA HIS A 26 -3.51 -6.15 -12.76
C HIS A 26 -2.70 -6.13 -14.06
N GLY A 27 -2.98 -7.03 -15.01
CA GLY A 27 -2.30 -7.08 -16.31
C GLY A 27 -2.52 -5.80 -17.13
N ALA A 28 -3.78 -5.41 -17.31
CA ALA A 28 -4.14 -4.18 -18.02
C ALA A 28 -3.58 -2.93 -17.31
N MET A 29 -3.58 -2.91 -15.98
CA MET A 29 -2.96 -1.82 -15.22
C MET A 29 -1.44 -1.73 -15.45
N LEU A 30 -0.74 -2.87 -15.42
CA LEU A 30 0.70 -2.93 -15.67
C LEU A 30 1.07 -2.46 -17.07
N GLU A 31 0.31 -2.86 -18.09
CA GLU A 31 0.49 -2.37 -19.47
C GLU A 31 0.36 -0.85 -19.53
N LEU A 32 -0.70 -0.29 -18.92
CA LEU A 32 -0.91 1.16 -18.88
C LEU A 32 0.19 1.92 -18.16
N LEU A 33 0.68 1.41 -17.02
CA LEU A 33 1.77 2.05 -16.27
C LEU A 33 3.11 1.99 -17.02
N ARG A 34 3.34 0.97 -17.86
CA ARG A 34 4.50 0.93 -18.77
C ARG A 34 4.38 1.94 -19.91
N GLU A 35 3.21 2.02 -20.53
CA GLU A 35 2.93 2.99 -21.60
C GLU A 35 3.00 4.43 -21.10
N ARG A 36 2.57 4.65 -19.85
CA ARG A 36 2.35 5.97 -19.25
C ARG A 36 2.93 5.98 -17.84
N PRO A 37 4.27 6.08 -17.72
CA PRO A 37 4.93 6.12 -16.42
C PRO A 37 4.40 7.28 -15.56
N THR A 38 4.26 7.03 -14.27
CA THR A 38 3.85 8.01 -13.27
C THR A 38 4.95 8.23 -12.23
N PRO A 39 4.88 9.30 -11.44
CA PRO A 39 5.66 9.38 -10.20
C PRO A 39 5.44 8.14 -9.31
N PRO A 40 6.36 7.85 -8.37
CA PRO A 40 6.13 6.83 -7.34
C PRO A 40 4.74 6.97 -6.74
N SER A 41 3.98 5.88 -6.76
CA SER A 41 2.54 5.86 -6.48
C SER A 41 2.23 4.64 -5.62
N VAL A 42 1.09 4.63 -4.95
CA VAL A 42 0.70 3.59 -3.99
C VAL A 42 -0.32 2.67 -4.63
N LEU A 43 -0.04 1.37 -4.66
CA LEU A 43 -1.06 0.35 -4.90
C LEU A 43 -1.77 0.07 -3.58
N HIS A 44 -2.94 0.68 -3.44
CA HIS A 44 -3.84 0.54 -2.30
C HIS A 44 -4.44 -0.86 -2.23
N ALA A 45 -4.61 -1.35 -1.01
CA ALA A 45 -5.17 -2.63 -0.63
C ALA A 45 -4.64 -3.78 -1.50
N PHE A 46 -3.31 -3.84 -1.65
CA PHE A 46 -2.69 -4.72 -2.62
C PHE A 46 -3.10 -6.17 -2.40
N SER A 47 -3.68 -6.75 -3.45
CA SER A 47 -4.17 -8.14 -3.47
C SER A 47 -3.67 -8.92 -4.70
N GLY A 48 -2.65 -8.38 -5.38
CA GLY A 48 -1.95 -9.00 -6.51
C GLY A 48 -1.00 -10.12 -6.06
N SER A 49 -0.40 -10.81 -7.03
CA SER A 49 0.61 -11.84 -6.74
C SER A 49 1.95 -11.20 -6.39
N ALA A 50 2.86 -11.96 -5.78
CA ALA A 50 4.24 -11.52 -5.54
C ALA A 50 4.96 -11.11 -6.84
N GLU A 51 4.66 -11.77 -7.96
CA GLU A 51 5.20 -11.41 -9.28
C GLU A 51 4.74 -10.03 -9.73
N VAL A 52 3.43 -9.75 -9.66
CA VAL A 52 2.88 -8.43 -9.98
C VAL A 52 3.46 -7.37 -9.04
N GLY A 53 3.58 -7.69 -7.75
CA GLY A 53 4.18 -6.80 -6.76
C GLY A 53 5.62 -6.41 -7.11
N ARG A 54 6.47 -7.38 -7.49
CA ARG A 54 7.85 -7.10 -7.93
C ARG A 54 7.91 -6.21 -9.18
N GLN A 55 7.01 -6.42 -10.14
CA GLN A 55 6.96 -5.58 -11.34
C GLN A 55 6.60 -4.12 -11.00
N LEU A 56 5.62 -3.91 -10.11
CA LEU A 56 5.21 -2.57 -9.67
C LEU A 56 6.32 -1.88 -8.86
N VAL A 57 6.98 -2.62 -7.97
CA VAL A 57 8.15 -2.14 -7.22
C VAL A 57 9.30 -1.74 -8.15
N ALA A 58 9.57 -2.52 -9.20
CA ALA A 58 10.59 -2.20 -10.18
C ALA A 58 10.28 -0.92 -10.98
N MET A 59 8.99 -0.57 -11.11
CA MET A 59 8.55 0.72 -11.66
C MET A 59 8.60 1.88 -10.64
N GLY A 60 9.04 1.62 -9.40
CA GLY A 60 9.17 2.61 -8.34
C GLY A 60 7.91 2.80 -7.48
N HIS A 61 6.87 1.98 -7.66
CA HIS A 61 5.64 2.09 -6.88
C HIS A 61 5.74 1.37 -5.53
N TYR A 62 4.86 1.79 -4.60
CA TYR A 62 4.71 1.23 -3.27
C TYR A 62 3.52 0.27 -3.22
N LEU A 63 3.60 -0.77 -2.39
CA LEU A 63 2.47 -1.66 -2.13
C LEU A 63 1.95 -1.42 -0.71
N SER A 64 0.69 -1.05 -0.58
CA SER A 64 0.01 -0.92 0.70
C SER A 64 -0.78 -2.19 1.02
N PHE A 65 -0.63 -2.70 2.24
CA PHE A 65 -1.35 -3.88 2.73
C PHE A 65 -2.38 -3.45 3.76
N ALA A 66 -3.57 -4.05 3.71
CA ALA A 66 -4.70 -3.74 4.59
C ALA A 66 -5.08 -4.98 5.43
N GLY A 67 -6.30 -5.00 5.97
CA GLY A 67 -6.79 -6.15 6.74
C GLY A 67 -6.88 -7.47 5.94
N ASN A 68 -6.81 -7.43 4.61
CA ASN A 68 -6.65 -8.62 3.77
C ASN A 68 -5.42 -9.48 4.13
N LEU A 69 -4.33 -8.87 4.60
CA LEU A 69 -3.12 -9.56 5.04
C LEU A 69 -3.34 -10.37 6.33
N CYS A 70 -4.30 -9.96 7.14
CA CYS A 70 -4.65 -10.61 8.42
C CYS A 70 -5.59 -11.81 8.24
N ILE A 71 -6.11 -12.05 7.03
CA ILE A 71 -7.02 -13.18 6.76
C ILE A 71 -6.23 -14.50 6.81
N PRO A 72 -6.63 -15.47 7.65
CA PRO A 72 -6.01 -16.79 7.68
C PRO A 72 -6.04 -17.45 6.30
N GLY A 73 -4.89 -17.97 5.85
CA GLY A 73 -4.79 -18.64 4.56
C GLY A 73 -4.69 -17.74 3.34
N ALA A 74 -4.56 -16.41 3.49
CA ALA A 74 -4.36 -15.47 2.39
C ALA A 74 -2.94 -15.54 1.78
N ARG A 75 -2.56 -16.73 1.26
CA ARG A 75 -1.20 -17.06 0.79
C ARG A 75 -0.65 -16.06 -0.22
N LYS A 76 -1.46 -15.69 -1.20
CA LYS A 76 -1.07 -14.79 -2.30
C LYS A 76 -0.60 -13.42 -1.80
N VAL A 77 -1.35 -12.79 -0.89
CA VAL A 77 -0.97 -11.47 -0.34
C VAL A 77 0.19 -11.59 0.66
N VAL A 78 0.24 -12.68 1.44
CA VAL A 78 1.37 -12.98 2.34
C VAL A 78 2.68 -13.15 1.57
N GLU A 79 2.67 -13.88 0.45
CA GLU A 79 3.82 -14.04 -0.43
C GLU A 79 4.26 -12.71 -1.05
N ALA A 80 3.30 -11.87 -1.45
CA ALA A 80 3.61 -10.53 -1.94
C ALA A 80 4.28 -9.69 -0.85
N ALA A 81 3.71 -9.64 0.35
CA ALA A 81 4.24 -8.90 1.51
C ALA A 81 5.67 -9.32 1.90
N ARG A 82 6.03 -10.61 1.74
CA ARG A 82 7.41 -11.09 1.92
C ARG A 82 8.37 -10.64 0.83
N SER A 83 7.88 -10.54 -0.40
CA SER A 83 8.73 -10.26 -1.57
C SER A 83 9.04 -8.79 -1.80
N VAL A 84 8.25 -7.88 -1.19
CA VAL A 84 8.41 -6.44 -1.35
C VAL A 84 9.60 -5.94 -0.53
N PRO A 85 10.52 -5.13 -1.10
CA PRO A 85 11.56 -4.45 -0.34
C PRO A 85 10.97 -3.54 0.75
N ALA A 86 11.64 -3.44 1.90
CA ALA A 86 11.14 -2.72 3.06
C ALA A 86 10.86 -1.23 2.74
N GLU A 87 11.64 -0.61 1.86
CA GLU A 87 11.51 0.78 1.40
C GLU A 87 10.37 1.02 0.39
N ARG A 88 9.58 -0.03 0.09
CA ARG A 88 8.43 0.02 -0.84
C ARG A 88 7.15 -0.58 -0.27
N MET A 89 7.13 -0.95 1.00
CA MET A 89 5.90 -1.40 1.68
C MET A 89 5.22 -0.25 2.44
N LEU A 90 3.89 -0.30 2.46
CA LEU A 90 3.01 0.56 3.23
C LEU A 90 1.95 -0.30 3.93
N ILE A 91 1.26 0.29 4.89
CA ILE A 91 0.13 -0.31 5.59
C ILE A 91 -1.01 0.68 5.66
N GLU A 92 -2.24 0.16 5.70
CA GLU A 92 -3.45 0.95 5.86
C GLU A 92 -4.56 0.11 6.48
N THR A 93 -5.72 0.71 6.70
CA THR A 93 -6.91 0.01 7.17
C THR A 93 -7.89 -0.29 6.05
N ASP A 94 -8.05 0.62 5.08
CA ASP A 94 -9.17 0.65 4.14
C ASP A 94 -10.53 0.77 4.85
N ALA A 95 -10.54 1.45 6.01
CA ALA A 95 -11.75 1.65 6.79
C ALA A 95 -12.84 2.40 5.99
N PRO A 96 -14.12 2.01 6.12
CA PRO A 96 -14.70 1.10 7.12
C PRO A 96 -14.63 -0.40 6.77
N ASP A 97 -14.08 -0.74 5.61
CA ASP A 97 -14.00 -2.11 5.11
C ASP A 97 -12.76 -2.86 5.62
N GLN A 98 -12.63 -4.13 5.27
CA GLN A 98 -11.47 -4.96 5.58
C GLN A 98 -11.11 -5.08 7.07
N THR A 99 -12.10 -5.08 7.98
CA THR A 99 -11.85 -5.27 9.42
C THR A 99 -10.98 -6.53 9.65
N PRO A 100 -9.82 -6.38 10.34
CA PRO A 100 -9.00 -7.51 10.75
C PRO A 100 -9.85 -8.57 11.47
N PRO A 101 -9.63 -9.88 11.23
CA PRO A 101 -10.50 -10.93 11.76
C PRO A 101 -10.72 -10.88 13.27
N GLY A 102 -9.68 -10.51 14.05
CA GLY A 102 -9.75 -10.40 15.52
C GLY A 102 -10.63 -9.26 16.05
N ARG A 103 -11.09 -8.34 15.17
CA ARG A 103 -11.91 -7.18 15.54
C ARG A 103 -13.34 -7.24 14.98
N ARG A 104 -13.68 -8.29 14.24
CA ARG A 104 -15.03 -8.52 13.75
C ARG A 104 -15.98 -8.85 14.91
N PRO A 105 -17.28 -8.49 14.82
CA PRO A 105 -17.98 -7.94 13.65
C PRO A 105 -17.99 -6.40 13.55
N ALA A 106 -17.20 -5.69 14.36
CA ALA A 106 -17.16 -4.23 14.31
C ALA A 106 -16.69 -3.71 12.94
N PRO A 107 -17.15 -2.53 12.49
CA PRO A 107 -16.58 -1.87 11.31
C PRO A 107 -15.09 -1.56 11.55
N ASN A 108 -14.32 -1.48 10.48
CA ASN A 108 -12.91 -1.15 10.58
C ASN A 108 -12.74 0.34 10.92
N GLU A 109 -11.64 0.68 11.58
CA GLU A 109 -11.30 2.06 11.95
C GLU A 109 -9.78 2.29 11.85
N PRO A 110 -9.32 3.54 11.70
CA PRO A 110 -7.89 3.85 11.58
C PRO A 110 -7.01 3.26 12.69
N ALA A 111 -7.53 3.16 13.93
CA ALA A 111 -6.79 2.59 15.06
C ALA A 111 -6.40 1.11 14.86
N PHE A 112 -7.09 0.38 13.97
CA PHE A 112 -6.84 -1.03 13.70
C PHE A 112 -5.66 -1.25 12.74
N VAL A 113 -4.99 -0.19 12.27
CA VAL A 113 -3.77 -0.29 11.46
C VAL A 113 -2.65 -1.03 12.20
N VAL A 114 -2.66 -1.00 13.54
CA VAL A 114 -1.71 -1.73 14.38
C VAL A 114 -1.76 -3.24 14.17
N ASP A 115 -2.94 -3.81 13.87
CA ASP A 115 -3.11 -5.24 13.60
C ASP A 115 -2.50 -5.62 12.24
N VAL A 116 -2.62 -4.72 11.26
CA VAL A 116 -2.00 -4.88 9.94
C VAL A 116 -0.48 -4.78 10.06
N ALA A 117 0.03 -3.83 10.83
CA ALA A 117 1.45 -3.68 11.12
C ALA A 117 2.03 -4.92 11.82
N ALA A 118 1.35 -5.41 12.87
CA ALA A 118 1.76 -6.60 13.61
C ALA A 118 1.77 -7.84 12.70
N ARG A 119 0.76 -7.99 11.85
CA ARG A 119 0.70 -9.09 10.89
C ARG A 119 1.82 -9.01 9.85
N LEU A 120 2.11 -7.81 9.34
CA LEU A 120 3.20 -7.60 8.37
C LEU A 120 4.56 -7.94 8.99
N ALA A 121 4.80 -7.52 10.24
CA ALA A 121 6.00 -7.84 11.01
C ALA A 121 6.18 -9.36 11.16
N GLU A 122 5.13 -10.09 11.57
CA GLU A 122 5.15 -11.56 11.67
C GLU A 122 5.46 -12.22 10.32
N VAL A 123 4.80 -11.77 9.25
CA VAL A 123 4.98 -12.34 7.89
C VAL A 123 6.42 -12.19 7.40
N ARG A 124 7.10 -11.11 7.78
CA ARG A 124 8.44 -10.74 7.34
C ARG A 124 9.56 -11.14 8.31
N GLY A 125 9.23 -11.53 9.54
CA GLY A 125 10.23 -11.80 10.58
C GLY A 125 10.94 -10.54 11.07
N GLU A 126 10.24 -9.40 11.04
CA GLU A 126 10.72 -8.08 11.49
C GLU A 126 10.04 -7.69 12.81
N SER A 127 10.58 -6.71 13.53
CA SER A 127 9.88 -6.16 14.70
C SER A 127 8.75 -5.22 14.28
N LEU A 128 7.74 -5.08 15.14
CA LEU A 128 6.63 -4.15 14.91
C LEU A 128 7.15 -2.70 14.79
N GLU A 129 8.11 -2.32 15.62
CA GLU A 129 8.72 -0.99 15.62
C GLU A 129 9.46 -0.71 14.31
N SER A 130 10.17 -1.71 13.77
CA SER A 130 10.87 -1.59 12.48
C SER A 130 9.88 -1.42 11.33
N VAL A 131 8.82 -2.22 11.30
CA VAL A 131 7.77 -2.10 10.28
C VAL A 131 7.09 -0.72 10.38
N ALA A 132 6.72 -0.28 11.57
CA ALA A 132 6.07 1.01 11.78
C ALA A 132 6.96 2.19 11.36
N ALA A 133 8.23 2.20 11.77
CA ALA A 133 9.18 3.24 11.39
C ALA A 133 9.43 3.27 9.87
N GLN A 134 9.55 2.10 9.25
CA GLN A 134 9.80 1.99 7.82
C GLN A 134 8.59 2.41 6.99
N THR A 135 7.38 1.97 7.34
CA THR A 135 6.16 2.36 6.62
C THR A 135 5.84 3.83 6.82
N TRP A 136 6.11 4.40 8.00
CA TRP A 136 6.07 5.84 8.24
C TRP A 136 6.99 6.61 7.30
N THR A 137 8.27 6.22 7.26
CA THR A 137 9.28 6.83 6.38
C THR A 137 8.85 6.76 4.91
N ASN A 138 8.30 5.62 4.50
CA ASN A 138 7.81 5.41 3.15
C ASN A 138 6.60 6.29 2.82
N ALA A 139 5.65 6.41 3.76
CA ALA A 139 4.45 7.24 3.61
C ALA A 139 4.83 8.72 3.47
N CYS A 140 5.71 9.23 4.35
CA CYS A 140 6.20 10.60 4.27
C CYS A 140 6.90 10.85 2.93
N ARG A 141 7.73 9.91 2.46
CA ARG A 141 8.43 10.04 1.17
C ARG A 141 7.47 10.07 -0.02
N VAL A 142 6.51 9.15 -0.11
CA VAL A 142 5.64 9.05 -1.29
C VAL A 142 4.62 10.19 -1.35
N PHE A 143 4.12 10.65 -0.20
CA PHE A 143 3.14 11.73 -0.13
C PHE A 143 3.76 13.12 0.08
N GLY A 144 5.08 13.21 0.19
CA GLY A 144 5.80 14.49 0.37
C GLY A 144 5.48 15.19 1.68
N LEU A 145 5.27 14.43 2.76
CA LEU A 145 4.97 14.98 4.09
C LEU A 145 6.29 15.34 4.81
N ALA A 146 6.40 16.56 5.32
CA ALA A 146 7.50 16.95 6.19
C ALA A 146 7.18 16.62 7.66
N ASP A 147 8.21 16.38 8.49
CA ASP A 147 8.02 16.13 9.93
C ASP A 147 7.31 17.32 10.62
N ASP A 148 7.57 18.55 10.18
CA ASP A 148 6.97 19.78 10.71
C ASP A 148 5.43 19.83 10.48
N ASP A 149 4.95 19.29 9.36
CA ASP A 149 3.52 19.26 9.01
C ASP A 149 2.73 18.30 9.92
N LEU A 150 3.42 17.33 10.54
CA LEU A 150 2.81 16.25 11.33
C LEU A 150 2.92 16.52 12.84
N ALA A 151 3.98 17.20 13.29
CA ALA A 151 4.10 17.67 14.67
C ALA A 151 3.01 18.69 15.02
N ALA A 152 2.71 19.63 14.12
CA ALA A 152 1.71 20.67 14.32
C ALA A 152 0.25 20.19 14.41
N ARG A 153 -0.02 18.90 14.12
CA ARG A 153 -1.38 18.32 14.10
C ARG A 153 -1.72 17.51 15.36
N ASN A 154 -0.76 17.33 16.25
CA ASN A 154 -0.91 16.59 17.51
C ASN A 154 -0.84 17.50 18.75
N GLU A 155 -0.79 18.82 18.56
CA GLU A 155 -1.03 19.86 19.57
C GLU A 155 -2.45 20.43 19.44
#